data_AF-A0A417YFN1-F1
#
_entry.id   AF-A0A417YFN1-F1
#
_cell.length_a   1.000
_cell.length_b   1.000
_cell.length_c   1.000
_cell.angle_alpha   90.00
_cell.angle_beta   90.00
_cell.angle_gamma   90.00
#
_symmetry.space_group_name_H-M   'P 1'
#
loop_
_entity.id
_entity.type
_entity.pdbx_description
1 polymer ?
#
loop_
_entity_poly.entity_id
_entity_poly.type
_entity_poly.pdbx_seq_one_letter_code
_entity_poly.pdbx_strand_id
1 'polypeptide(L)'
;MFELKLDENELRAMFQMEVQKRLDRMELDSMLLDSKKLCQMLSLSWPTIEKTFLSDPNFPKMRVGTKWMFNRNEVQAYIDRWSADKRKRA
;
A
#
# COMPACT_ATOMS: atom_id res chain seq x y z
N MET A 1 -14.12 -43.68 -14.96
CA MET A 1 -13.25 -43.35 -13.81
C MET A 1 -12.54 -42.05 -14.18
N PHE A 2 -12.88 -40.93 -13.54
CA PHE A 2 -12.28 -39.64 -13.86
C PHE A 2 -10.96 -39.50 -13.11
N GLU A 3 -9.84 -39.56 -13.83
CA GLU A 3 -8.53 -39.18 -13.30
C GLU A 3 -8.45 -37.65 -13.22
N LEU A 4 -8.65 -37.11 -12.02
CA LEU A 4 -8.29 -35.73 -11.69
C LEU A 4 -6.77 -35.62 -11.67
N LYS A 5 -6.15 -35.32 -12.82
CA LYS A 5 -4.77 -34.84 -12.89
C LYS A 5 -4.73 -33.42 -12.36
N LEU A 6 -4.65 -33.29 -11.04
CA LEU A 6 -4.39 -32.02 -10.38
C LEU A 6 -2.97 -31.59 -10.75
N ASP A 7 -2.86 -30.52 -11.53
CA ASP A 7 -1.57 -29.89 -11.84
C ASP A 7 -1.04 -29.27 -10.54
N GLU A 8 -0.01 -29.88 -9.97
CA GLU A 8 0.63 -29.41 -8.74
C GLU A 8 1.09 -27.95 -8.85
N ASN A 9 1.40 -27.46 -10.06
CA ASN A 9 1.79 -26.07 -10.26
C ASN A 9 0.61 -25.11 -10.10
N GLU A 10 -0.57 -25.46 -10.63
CA GLU A 10 -1.80 -24.67 -10.42
C GLU A 10 -2.15 -24.62 -8.93
N LEU A 11 -2.04 -25.76 -8.24
CA LEU A 11 -2.31 -25.83 -6.81
C LEU A 11 -1.36 -24.91 -6.02
N ARG A 12 -0.08 -24.91 -6.37
CA ARG A 12 0.95 -24.07 -5.73
C ARG A 12 0.68 -22.59 -5.97
N ALA A 13 0.30 -22.22 -7.19
CA ALA A 13 -0.02 -20.85 -7.56
C ALA A 13 -1.26 -20.35 -6.79
N MET A 14 -2.31 -21.17 -6.70
CA MET A 14 -3.50 -20.84 -5.90
C MET A 14 -3.16 -20.66 -4.41
N PHE A 15 -2.29 -21.52 -3.87
CA PHE A 15 -1.86 -21.44 -2.48
C PHE A 15 -1.05 -20.16 -2.21
N GLN A 16 -0.11 -19.82 -3.09
CA GLN A 16 0.67 -18.58 -3.01
C GLN A 16 -0.22 -17.35 -3.10
N MET A 17 -1.20 -17.37 -3.99
CA MET A 17 -2.15 -16.26 -4.17
C MET A 17 -3.02 -16.05 -2.93
N GLU A 18 -3.52 -17.14 -2.31
CA GLU A 18 -4.32 -17.06 -1.08
C GLU A 18 -3.48 -16.63 0.13
N VAL A 19 -2.22 -17.09 0.22
CA VAL A 19 -1.27 -16.63 1.26
C VAL A 19 -0.99 -15.15 1.11
N GLN A 20 -0.72 -14.67 -0.12
CA GLN A 20 -0.49 -13.26 -0.38
C GLN A 20 -1.72 -12.43 -0.01
N LYS A 21 -2.92 -12.86 -0.42
CA LYS A 21 -4.18 -12.20 -0.07
C LYS A 21 -4.43 -12.12 1.43
N ARG A 22 -4.03 -13.12 2.21
CA ARG A 22 -4.12 -13.11 3.67
C ARG A 22 -3.08 -12.20 4.31
N LEU A 23 -1.86 -12.18 3.80
CA LEU A 23 -0.80 -11.25 4.24
C LEU A 23 -1.21 -9.80 3.97
N ASP A 24 -1.75 -9.51 2.78
CA ASP A 24 -2.27 -8.19 2.43
C ASP A 24 -3.40 -7.76 3.37
N ARG A 25 -4.26 -8.70 3.79
CA ARG A 25 -5.30 -8.44 4.80
C ARG A 25 -4.73 -8.13 6.18
N MET A 26 -3.68 -8.82 6.62
CA MET A 26 -3.06 -8.59 7.94
C MET A 26 -2.24 -7.28 7.96
N GLU A 27 -1.69 -6.85 6.83
CA GLU A 27 -1.02 -5.54 6.74
C GLU A 27 -2.00 -4.36 6.88
N LEU A 28 -3.29 -4.54 6.60
CA LEU A 28 -4.32 -3.52 6.81
C LEU A 28 -4.55 -3.20 8.30
N ASP A 29 -4.12 -4.06 9.23
CA ASP A 29 -4.41 -3.89 10.66
C ASP A 29 -3.51 -2.84 11.36
N SER A 30 -2.40 -2.39 10.76
CA SER A 30 -1.58 -1.35 11.38
C SER A 30 -2.14 0.06 11.10
N MET A 31 -2.57 0.76 12.16
CA MET A 31 -3.04 2.15 12.09
C MET A 31 -2.00 3.12 11.52
N LEU A 32 -0.72 2.87 11.81
CA LEU A 32 0.39 3.69 11.36
C LEU A 32 1.27 2.96 10.33
N LEU A 33 1.74 3.72 9.35
CA LEU A 33 2.72 3.32 8.35
C LEU A 33 4.06 3.97 8.70
N ASP A 34 5.14 3.21 8.54
CA ASP A 34 6.48 3.78 8.39
C ASP A 34 6.73 4.14 6.92
N SER A 35 7.89 4.74 6.63
CA SER A 35 8.29 5.09 5.26
C SER A 35 8.28 3.88 4.30
N LYS A 36 8.64 2.68 4.75
CA LYS A 36 8.70 1.49 3.89
C LYS A 36 7.30 1.02 3.51
N LYS A 37 6.40 0.93 4.48
CA LYS A 37 4.99 0.59 4.27
C LYS A 37 4.26 1.64 3.44
N LEU A 38 4.60 2.92 3.62
CA LEU A 38 4.06 3.98 2.78
C LEU A 38 4.47 3.82 1.31
N CYS A 39 5.74 3.52 1.03
CA CYS A 39 6.23 3.23 -0.32
C CYS A 39 5.47 2.06 -0.96
N GLN A 40 5.25 0.98 -0.20
CA GLN A 40 4.48 -0.18 -0.68
C GLN A 40 3.02 0.19 -0.96
N MET A 41 2.36 0.86 -0.01
CA MET A 41 0.95 1.26 -0.14
C MET A 41 0.71 2.16 -1.36
N LEU A 42 1.61 3.11 -1.62
CA LEU A 42 1.48 4.02 -2.75
C LEU A 42 2.08 3.47 -4.05
N SER A 43 2.78 2.33 -4.00
CA SER A 43 3.57 1.78 -5.11
C SER A 43 4.54 2.82 -5.71
N LEU A 44 5.18 3.61 -4.84
CA LEU A 44 6.09 4.69 -5.20
C LEU A 44 7.41 4.59 -4.45
N SER A 45 8.49 5.06 -5.08
CA SER A 45 9.78 5.22 -4.42
C SER A 45 9.73 6.34 -3.37
N TRP A 46 10.55 6.23 -2.32
CA TRP A 46 10.64 7.26 -1.28
C TRP A 46 10.97 8.66 -1.85
N PRO A 47 11.96 8.82 -2.76
CA PRO A 47 12.23 10.14 -3.36
C PRO A 47 11.03 10.74 -4.09
N THR A 48 10.20 9.91 -4.73
CA THR A 48 8.97 10.36 -5.39
C THR A 48 7.95 10.86 -4.37
N ILE A 49 7.74 10.11 -3.28
CA ILE A 49 6.84 10.49 -2.18
C ILE A 49 7.31 11.80 -1.53
N GLU A 50 8.61 11.92 -1.27
CA GLU A 50 9.18 13.12 -0.65
C GLU A 50 8.97 14.36 -1.50
N LYS A 51 9.28 14.27 -2.81
CA LYS A 51 9.10 15.38 -3.74
C LYS A 51 7.64 15.74 -3.99
N THR A 52 6.75 14.75 -4.01
CA THR A 52 5.35 14.93 -4.43
C THR A 52 4.42 15.27 -3.27
N PHE A 53 4.66 14.70 -2.09
CA PHE A 53 3.72 14.76 -0.96
C PHE A 53 4.31 15.36 0.31
N LEU A 54 5.57 15.08 0.64
CA LEU A 54 6.13 15.56 1.93
C LEU A 54 6.33 17.07 1.99
N SER A 55 6.35 17.79 0.87
CA SER A 55 6.35 19.26 0.85
C SER A 55 4.97 19.86 1.14
N ASP A 56 3.88 19.10 0.92
CA ASP A 56 2.52 19.58 1.19
C ASP A 56 2.27 19.60 2.72
N PRO A 57 1.85 20.73 3.31
CA PRO A 57 1.50 20.79 4.72
C PRO A 57 0.26 19.95 5.07
N ASN A 58 -0.61 19.63 4.10
CA ASN A 58 -1.81 18.82 4.31
C ASN A 58 -1.57 17.32 4.18
N PHE A 59 -0.37 16.90 3.77
CA PHE A 59 -0.03 15.48 3.76
C PHE A 59 0.14 14.98 5.20
N PRO A 60 -0.53 13.88 5.62
CA PRO A 60 -0.62 13.44 7.00
C PRO A 60 0.68 12.77 7.49
N LYS A 61 1.71 13.59 7.68
CA LYS A 61 3.05 13.22 8.13
C LYS A 61 3.24 13.61 9.60
N MET A 62 3.80 12.70 10.39
CA MET A 62 4.18 12.98 11.78
C MET A 62 5.57 12.43 12.07
N ARG A 63 6.32 13.13 12.93
CA ARG A 63 7.62 12.67 13.44
C ARG A 63 7.42 12.00 14.79
N VAL A 64 7.92 10.78 14.93
CA VAL A 64 8.01 10.06 16.20
C VAL A 64 9.48 9.73 16.43
N GLY A 65 10.14 10.57 17.24
CA GLY A 65 11.60 10.58 17.35
C GLY A 65 12.24 10.88 15.99
N THR A 66 13.11 9.97 15.52
CA THR A 66 13.80 10.11 14.23
C THR A 66 13.01 9.57 13.05
N LYS A 67 11.88 8.88 13.27
CA LYS A 67 11.11 8.20 12.22
C LYS A 67 9.95 9.06 11.72
N TRP A 68 9.66 8.94 10.43
CA TRP A 68 8.38 9.35 9.87
C TRP A 68 7.35 8.27 10.13
N MET A 69 6.17 8.70 10.58
CA MET A 69 4.99 7.86 10.72
C MET A 69 3.82 8.54 10.02
N PHE A 70 2.88 7.75 9.52
CA PHE A 70 1.71 8.22 8.78
C PHE A 70 0.48 7.44 9.19
N ASN A 71 -0.64 8.11 9.45
CA ASN A 71 -1.89 7.40 9.66
C ASN A 71 -2.39 6.84 8.33
N ARG A 72 -2.62 5.52 8.27
CA ARG A 72 -3.03 4.83 7.03
C ARG A 72 -4.30 5.43 6.41
N ASN A 73 -5.31 5.71 7.23
CA ASN A 73 -6.62 6.18 6.76
C ASN A 73 -6.52 7.63 6.26
N GLU A 74 -5.75 8.47 6.94
CA GLU A 74 -5.53 9.84 6.51
C GLU A 74 -4.74 9.90 5.20
N VAL A 75 -3.73 9.04 5.03
CA VAL A 75 -2.98 8.93 3.77
C VAL A 75 -3.92 8.54 2.64
N GLN A 76 -4.76 7.52 2.83
CA GLN A 76 -5.73 7.10 1.82
C GLN A 76 -6.64 8.27 1.42
N ALA A 77 -7.25 8.94 2.40
CA ALA A 77 -8.14 10.08 2.15
C ALA A 77 -7.44 11.24 1.43
N TYR A 78 -6.17 11.52 1.75
CA TYR A 78 -5.37 12.51 1.04
C TYR A 78 -5.17 12.12 -0.43
N ILE A 79 -4.76 10.88 -0.68
CA ILE A 79 -4.44 10.38 -2.03
C ILE A 79 -5.69 10.29 -2.92
N ASP A 80 -6.85 9.93 -2.35
CA ASP A 80 -8.12 9.93 -3.07
C ASP A 80 -8.46 11.33 -3.58
N ARG A 81 -8.35 12.35 -2.73
CA ARG A 81 -8.55 13.76 -3.12
C ARG A 81 -7.52 14.22 -4.14
N TRP A 82 -6.24 13.97 -3.88
CA TRP A 82 -5.14 14.39 -4.75
C TRP A 82 -5.28 13.78 -6.16
N SER A 83 -5.62 12.50 -6.26
CA SER A 83 -5.76 11.81 -7.54
C SER A 83 -6.97 12.30 -8.34
N ALA A 84 -8.09 12.59 -7.67
CA ALA A 84 -9.26 13.20 -8.29
C ALA A 84 -8.94 14.59 -8.86
N ASP A 85 -8.23 15.43 -8.10
CA ASP A 85 -7.81 16.75 -8.55
C ASP A 85 -6.80 16.70 -9.71
N LYS A 86 -5.90 15.71 -9.71
CA LYS A 86 -4.97 15.50 -10.82
C LYS A 86 -5.69 15.11 -12.10
N ARG A 87 -6.69 14.22 -12.04
CA ARG A 87 -7.49 13.85 -13.22
C ARG A 87 -8.31 15.00 -13.79
N LYS A 88 -8.78 15.93 -12.96
CA LYS A 88 -9.50 17.14 -13.43
C LYS A 88 -8.62 18.13 -14.18
N ARG A 89 -7.30 18.08 -13.96
CA ARG A 89 -6.32 19.00 -14.55
C ARG A 89 -5.55 18.39 -15.72
N ALA A 90 -5.81 17.12 -16.04
CA ALA A 90 -5.21 16.38 -17.16
C ALA A 90 -6.16 16.44 -18.36
#